data_AF-A0A423XFN8-F1
#
_entry.id   AF-A0A423XFN8-F1
#
_cell.length_a   1.000
_cell.length_b   1.000
_cell.length_c   1.000
_cell.angle_alpha   90.00
_cell.angle_beta   90.00
_cell.angle_gamma   90.00
#
_symmetry.space_group_name_H-M   'P 1'
#
loop_
_entity.id
_entity.type
_entity.pdbx_description
1 polymer ?
#
loop_
_entity_poly.entity_id
_entity_poly.type
_entity_poly.pdbx_seq_one_letter_code
_entity_poly.pdbx_strand_id
1 'polypeptide(L)'
;MAPKQPPQVQQASFSVPLVYRIFFLLIEPVSALVGAFYAHFRQRDYLLLTHAASAPVFSPMPTGTSIVLSQLANLYLFFALNEAVVLRATSDLRVWKSVLFVLLLADLGHLWSLKELGLEIYAPWNWARWNAIDWGNIPFVYLGATLRLAFLADIGMPRAANKLIKPKKG
;
A
#
# COMPACT_ATOMS: atom_id res chain seq x y z
N MET A 1 -44.04 -3.44 31.13
CA MET A 1 -42.89 -4.34 30.87
C MET A 1 -42.02 -3.66 29.81
N ALA A 2 -40.91 -3.04 30.20
CA ALA A 2 -40.05 -2.35 29.23
C ALA A 2 -39.30 -3.39 28.37
N PRO A 3 -39.19 -3.21 27.04
CA PRO A 3 -38.44 -4.12 26.18
C PRO A 3 -36.96 -4.10 26.56
N LYS A 4 -36.40 -5.28 26.84
CA LYS A 4 -34.95 -5.45 27.05
C LYS A 4 -34.23 -5.03 25.77
N GLN A 5 -33.38 -4.02 25.87
CA GLN A 5 -32.47 -3.66 24.79
C GLN A 5 -31.60 -4.89 24.44
N PRO A 6 -31.43 -5.21 23.15
CA PRO A 6 -30.55 -6.30 22.75
C PRO A 6 -29.12 -6.01 23.23
N PRO A 7 -28.35 -7.05 23.60
CA PRO A 7 -26.99 -6.87 24.07
C PRO A 7 -26.19 -6.12 23.00
N GLN A 8 -25.73 -4.92 23.35
CA GLN A 8 -24.75 -4.20 22.54
C GLN A 8 -23.51 -5.08 22.45
N VAL A 9 -23.27 -5.67 21.28
CA VAL A 9 -22.01 -6.36 20.98
C VAL A 9 -20.95 -5.27 21.05
N GLN A 10 -20.27 -5.19 22.19
CA GLN A 10 -19.12 -4.33 22.38
C GLN A 10 -18.07 -4.82 21.39
N GLN A 11 -17.99 -4.17 20.22
CA GLN A 11 -16.93 -4.45 19.26
C GLN A 11 -15.63 -4.26 20.01
N ALA A 12 -14.88 -5.34 20.18
CA ALA A 12 -13.56 -5.28 20.77
C ALA A 12 -12.78 -4.24 19.96
N SER A 13 -12.34 -3.18 20.62
CA SER A 13 -11.51 -2.14 19.99
C SER A 13 -10.21 -2.81 19.56
N PHE A 14 -10.17 -3.21 18.30
CA PHE A 14 -9.02 -3.84 17.70
C PHE A 14 -7.93 -2.78 17.57
N SER A 15 -6.84 -2.98 18.30
CA SER A 15 -5.69 -2.08 18.25
C SER A 15 -4.66 -2.64 17.29
N VAL A 16 -4.63 -2.11 16.06
CA VAL A 16 -3.57 -2.40 15.09
C VAL A 16 -2.23 -1.94 15.69
N PRO A 17 -1.18 -2.79 15.67
CA PRO A 17 0.16 -2.40 16.09
C PRO A 17 0.64 -1.09 15.44
N LEU A 18 1.38 -0.30 16.21
CA LEU A 18 1.78 1.05 15.80
C LEU A 18 2.55 1.05 14.47
N VAL A 19 3.42 0.07 14.25
CA VAL A 19 4.22 -0.06 13.01
C VAL A 19 3.32 -0.14 11.78
N TYR A 20 2.31 -1.01 11.78
CA TYR A 20 1.36 -1.13 10.67
C TYR A 20 0.52 0.13 10.48
N ARG A 21 0.11 0.79 11.58
CA ARG A 21 -0.64 2.05 11.50
C ARG A 21 0.19 3.16 10.87
N ILE A 22 1.44 3.33 11.29
CA ILE A 22 2.31 4.38 10.75
C ILE A 22 2.56 4.13 9.27
N PHE A 23 2.89 2.88 8.90
CA PHE A 23 3.21 2.56 7.52
C PHE A 23 1.98 2.73 6.61
N PHE A 24 0.91 1.97 6.85
CA PHE A 24 -0.26 1.95 5.96
C PHE A 24 -1.08 3.22 6.00
N LEU A 25 -1.09 3.98 7.11
CA LEU A 25 -1.95 5.17 7.20
C LEU A 25 -1.20 6.48 6.89
N LEU A 26 0.13 6.51 6.94
CA LEU A 26 0.91 7.75 6.74
C LEU A 26 1.98 7.60 5.67
N ILE A 27 2.94 6.69 5.86
CA ILE A 27 4.11 6.58 4.98
C ILE A 27 3.67 6.23 3.56
N GLU A 28 2.82 5.23 3.44
CA GLU A 28 2.40 4.73 2.15
C GLU A 28 1.47 5.69 1.39
N PRO A 29 0.41 6.27 2.00
CA PRO A 29 -0.40 7.27 1.31
C PRO A 29 0.39 8.47 0.83
N VAL A 30 1.34 8.97 1.64
CA VAL A 30 2.20 10.09 1.23
C VAL A 30 3.10 9.69 0.06
N SER A 31 3.68 8.50 0.10
CA SER A 31 4.54 8.00 -0.98
C SER A 31 3.77 7.81 -2.28
N ALA A 32 2.55 7.26 -2.21
CA ALA A 32 1.64 7.12 -3.35
C ALA A 32 1.22 8.50 -3.92
N LEU A 33 0.98 9.50 -3.07
CA LEU A 33 0.70 10.88 -3.52
C LEU A 33 1.89 11.51 -4.25
N VAL A 34 3.13 11.27 -3.78
CA VAL A 34 4.34 11.72 -4.48
C VAL A 34 4.44 11.04 -5.86
N GLY A 35 4.21 9.72 -5.93
CA GLY A 35 4.14 9.00 -7.19
C GLY A 35 3.08 9.57 -8.15
N ALA A 36 1.88 9.85 -7.64
CA ALA A 36 0.79 10.46 -8.40
C ALA A 36 1.17 11.85 -8.93
N PHE A 37 1.81 12.67 -8.09
CA PHE A 37 2.28 14.00 -8.48
C PHE A 37 3.27 13.92 -9.65
N TYR A 38 4.28 13.06 -9.56
CA TYR A 38 5.25 12.92 -10.64
C TYR A 38 4.63 12.35 -11.91
N ALA A 39 3.77 11.34 -11.79
CA ALA A 39 3.10 10.72 -12.93
C ALA A 39 2.17 11.68 -13.68
N HIS A 40 1.53 12.67 -13.02
CA HIS A 40 0.66 13.62 -13.70
C HIS A 40 1.35 14.94 -14.06
N PHE A 41 1.99 15.60 -13.09
CA PHE A 41 2.52 16.95 -13.25
C PHE A 41 3.96 16.99 -13.75
N ARG A 42 4.72 15.89 -13.62
CA ARG A 42 6.14 15.78 -14.00
C ARG A 42 6.40 14.58 -14.90
N GLN A 43 5.52 14.35 -15.87
CA GLN A 43 5.55 13.18 -16.76
C GLN A 43 6.91 12.92 -17.42
N ARG A 44 7.60 13.97 -17.87
CA ARG A 44 8.93 13.84 -18.49
C ARG A 44 9.95 13.32 -17.50
N ASP A 45 10.02 13.93 -16.31
CA ASP A 45 10.95 13.52 -15.26
C ASP A 45 10.63 12.09 -14.81
N TYR A 46 9.35 11.75 -14.68
CA TYR A 46 8.90 10.39 -14.34
C TYR A 46 9.39 9.35 -15.35
N LEU A 47 9.24 9.60 -16.65
CA LEU A 47 9.69 8.68 -17.70
C LEU A 47 11.23 8.62 -17.80
N LEU A 48 11.92 9.75 -17.64
CA LEU A 48 13.39 9.79 -17.63
C LEU A 48 13.96 8.98 -16.48
N LEU A 49 13.38 9.10 -15.29
CA LEU A 49 13.78 8.31 -14.13
C LEU A 49 13.41 6.83 -14.31
N THR A 50 12.26 6.53 -14.91
CA THR A 50 11.82 5.15 -15.16
C THR A 50 12.74 4.46 -16.15
N HIS A 51 13.01 5.07 -17.30
CA HIS A 51 13.94 4.54 -18.29
C HIS A 51 14.39 5.64 -19.27
N ALA A 52 15.54 6.26 -18.97
CA ALA A 52 16.06 7.40 -19.73
C ALA A 52 16.24 7.11 -21.23
N ALA A 53 16.66 5.88 -21.59
CA ALA A 53 16.96 5.52 -22.98
C ALA A 53 15.71 5.48 -23.88
N SER A 54 14.52 5.24 -23.32
CA SER A 54 13.26 5.24 -24.08
C SER A 54 12.33 6.41 -23.73
N ALA A 55 12.79 7.36 -22.92
CA ALA A 55 11.99 8.51 -22.54
C ALA A 55 11.79 9.45 -23.75
N PRO A 56 10.60 10.01 -23.97
CA PRO A 56 10.35 10.96 -25.06
C PRO A 56 11.28 12.17 -24.98
N VAL A 57 11.99 12.45 -26.08
CA VAL A 57 12.93 13.58 -26.17
C VAL A 57 12.21 14.91 -26.43
N PHE A 58 11.10 14.85 -27.17
CA PHE A 58 10.35 16.01 -27.67
C PHE A 58 9.25 16.47 -26.72
N SER A 59 8.93 17.76 -26.79
CA SER A 59 7.79 18.40 -26.11
C SER A 59 6.84 18.96 -27.17
N PRO A 60 5.51 18.76 -27.05
CA PRO A 60 4.81 18.16 -25.91
C PRO A 60 4.91 16.63 -25.84
N MET A 61 4.63 16.07 -24.66
CA MET A 61 4.52 14.63 -24.42
C MET A 61 3.54 13.99 -25.42
N PRO A 62 3.84 12.81 -26.00
CA PRO A 62 2.88 12.12 -26.85
C PRO A 62 1.54 11.94 -26.13
N THR A 63 0.44 12.30 -26.81
CA THR A 63 -0.89 12.38 -26.19
C THR A 63 -1.30 11.08 -25.50
N GLY A 64 -1.09 9.93 -26.14
CA GLY A 64 -1.41 8.63 -25.56
C GLY A 64 -0.61 8.34 -24.28
N THR A 65 0.69 8.62 -24.28
CA THR A 65 1.55 8.48 -23.09
C THR A 65 1.11 9.40 -21.96
N SER A 66 0.76 10.65 -22.28
CA SER A 66 0.29 11.62 -21.28
C SER A 66 -1.04 11.19 -20.63
N ILE A 67 -1.96 10.64 -21.40
CA ILE A 67 -3.24 10.10 -20.90
C ILE A 67 -2.96 8.91 -19.97
N VAL A 68 -2.15 7.94 -20.40
CA VAL A 68 -1.84 6.74 -19.61
C VAL A 68 -1.13 7.09 -18.31
N LEU A 69 -0.18 8.02 -18.33
CA LEU A 69 0.50 8.49 -17.11
C LEU A 69 -0.46 9.22 -16.16
N SER A 70 -1.43 9.97 -16.69
CA SER A 70 -2.47 10.59 -15.87
C SER A 70 -3.43 9.56 -15.27
N GLN A 71 -3.74 8.49 -16.01
CA GLN A 71 -4.51 7.36 -15.49
C GLN A 71 -3.73 6.63 -14.38
N LEU A 72 -2.42 6.44 -14.55
CA LEU A 72 -1.54 5.88 -13.51
C LEU A 72 -1.53 6.76 -12.26
N ALA A 73 -1.39 8.08 -12.42
CA ALA A 73 -1.45 9.03 -11.31
C ALA A 73 -2.78 8.95 -10.56
N ASN A 74 -3.90 8.82 -11.29
CA ASN A 74 -5.21 8.64 -10.70
C ASN A 74 -5.31 7.33 -9.89
N LEU A 75 -4.69 6.23 -10.35
CA LEU A 75 -4.64 4.98 -9.57
C LEU A 75 -3.78 5.12 -8.31
N TYR A 76 -2.65 5.82 -8.37
CA TYR A 76 -1.84 6.12 -7.18
C TYR A 76 -2.59 7.00 -6.17
N LEU A 77 -3.34 8.00 -6.64
CA LEU A 77 -4.24 8.78 -5.78
C LEU A 77 -5.33 7.88 -5.17
N PHE A 78 -5.91 6.96 -5.94
CA PHE A 78 -6.89 6.01 -5.45
C PHE A 78 -6.32 5.12 -4.34
N PHE A 79 -5.08 4.63 -4.45
CA PHE A 79 -4.42 3.88 -3.38
C PHE A 79 -4.25 4.72 -2.11
N ALA A 80 -3.72 5.94 -2.27
CA ALA A 80 -3.55 6.87 -1.16
C ALA A 80 -4.88 7.15 -0.44
N LEU A 81 -5.98 7.31 -1.17
CA LEU A 81 -7.31 7.55 -0.60
C LEU A 81 -7.91 6.31 0.07
N ASN A 82 -7.71 5.10 -0.46
CA ASN A 82 -8.18 3.89 0.21
C ASN A 82 -7.54 3.72 1.58
N GLU A 83 -6.23 3.88 1.63
CA GLU A 83 -5.48 3.81 2.88
C GLU A 83 -5.77 5.00 3.79
N ALA A 84 -5.91 6.20 3.21
CA ALA A 84 -6.19 7.40 3.97
C ALA A 84 -7.58 7.36 4.63
N VAL A 85 -8.60 6.95 3.87
CA VAL A 85 -10.01 7.09 4.22
C VAL A 85 -10.59 5.76 4.68
N VAL A 86 -10.50 4.70 3.86
CA VAL A 86 -11.20 3.43 4.13
C VAL A 86 -10.66 2.76 5.39
N LEU A 87 -9.33 2.65 5.51
CA LEU A 87 -8.72 2.05 6.70
C LEU A 87 -8.93 2.88 7.98
N ARG A 88 -9.09 4.20 7.86
CA ARG A 88 -9.44 5.08 9.01
C ARG A 88 -10.93 5.03 9.35
N ALA A 89 -11.80 4.74 8.40
CA ALA A 89 -13.24 4.73 8.57
C ALA A 89 -13.78 3.45 9.23
N THR A 90 -12.94 2.41 9.41
CA THR A 90 -13.35 1.13 9.95
C THR A 90 -12.41 0.62 11.04
N SER A 91 -12.98 -0.05 12.04
CA SER A 91 -12.25 -0.83 13.04
C SER A 91 -12.36 -2.34 12.81
N ASP A 92 -12.99 -2.77 11.71
CA ASP A 92 -13.15 -4.18 11.38
C ASP A 92 -11.87 -4.74 10.73
N LEU A 93 -11.26 -5.71 11.42
CA LEU A 93 -10.06 -6.40 10.94
C LEU A 93 -10.30 -7.14 9.62
N ARG A 94 -11.51 -7.63 9.35
CA ARG A 94 -11.84 -8.28 8.08
C ARG A 94 -11.71 -7.29 6.92
N VAL A 95 -12.18 -6.06 7.11
CA VAL A 95 -12.06 -5.00 6.10
C VAL A 95 -10.59 -4.65 5.90
N TRP A 96 -9.83 -4.49 6.98
CA TRP A 96 -8.38 -4.26 6.91
C TRP A 96 -7.65 -5.35 6.12
N LYS A 97 -7.89 -6.63 6.44
CA LYS A 97 -7.26 -7.75 5.73
C LYS A 97 -7.66 -7.80 4.26
N SER A 98 -8.93 -7.58 3.94
CA SER A 98 -9.40 -7.57 2.54
C SER A 98 -8.74 -6.47 1.72
N VAL A 99 -8.68 -5.24 2.27
CA VAL A 99 -8.04 -4.10 1.58
C VAL A 99 -6.54 -4.36 1.40
N LEU A 100 -5.84 -4.79 2.45
CA LEU A 100 -4.40 -5.05 2.38
C LEU A 100 -4.05 -6.25 1.47
N PHE A 101 -4.94 -7.24 1.35
CA PHE A 101 -4.77 -8.32 0.39
C PHE A 101 -4.87 -7.83 -1.07
N VAL A 102 -5.86 -6.97 -1.37
CA VAL A 102 -5.97 -6.37 -2.71
C VAL A 102 -4.76 -5.50 -3.03
N LEU A 103 -4.28 -4.72 -2.06
CA LEU A 103 -3.07 -3.92 -2.23
C LEU A 103 -1.81 -4.77 -2.41
N LEU A 104 -1.71 -5.93 -1.74
CA LEU A 104 -0.60 -6.87 -1.96
C LEU A 104 -0.59 -7.38 -3.41
N LEU A 105 -1.75 -7.64 -4.02
CA LEU A 105 -1.81 -8.00 -5.44
C LEU A 105 -1.35 -6.84 -6.34
N ALA A 106 -1.67 -5.60 -5.96
CA ALA A 106 -1.18 -4.41 -6.65
C ALA A 106 0.34 -4.26 -6.54
N ASP A 107 0.93 -4.53 -5.36
CA ASP A 107 2.39 -4.52 -5.15
C ASP A 107 3.10 -5.52 -6.08
N LEU A 108 2.57 -6.74 -6.17
CA LEU A 108 3.12 -7.77 -7.06
C LEU A 108 2.99 -7.37 -8.53
N GLY A 109 1.86 -6.78 -8.91
CA GLY A 109 1.66 -6.23 -10.26
C GLY A 109 2.62 -5.09 -10.58
N HIS A 110 2.86 -4.18 -9.63
CA HIS A 110 3.82 -3.08 -9.76
C HIS A 110 5.24 -3.62 -9.95
N LEU A 111 5.68 -4.55 -9.10
CA LEU A 111 6.99 -5.19 -9.24
C LEU A 111 7.11 -5.89 -10.59
N TRP A 112 6.09 -6.64 -11.03
CA TRP A 112 6.11 -7.31 -12.33
C TRP A 112 6.21 -6.33 -13.51
N SER A 113 5.64 -5.13 -13.40
CA SER A 113 5.70 -4.12 -14.46
C SER A 113 7.13 -3.66 -14.79
N LEU A 114 8.05 -3.79 -13.83
CA LEU A 114 9.45 -3.38 -13.98
C LEU A 114 10.31 -4.44 -14.69
N LYS A 115 9.78 -5.61 -15.02
CA LYS A 115 10.55 -6.73 -15.60
C LYS A 115 11.29 -6.37 -16.88
N GLU A 116 10.75 -5.40 -17.64
CA GLU A 116 11.32 -4.91 -18.90
C GLU A 116 12.62 -4.12 -18.69
N LEU A 117 12.91 -3.67 -17.46
CA LEU A 117 14.20 -3.10 -17.07
C LEU A 117 15.30 -4.17 -16.92
N GLY A 118 14.93 -5.45 -17.04
CA GLY A 118 15.82 -6.61 -16.88
C GLY A 118 15.78 -7.18 -15.46
N LEU A 119 15.92 -8.51 -15.35
CA LEU A 119 15.83 -9.22 -14.06
C LEU A 119 16.93 -8.83 -13.07
N GLU A 120 18.05 -8.28 -13.56
CA GLU A 120 19.14 -7.80 -12.71
C GLU A 120 18.71 -6.61 -11.84
N ILE A 121 17.66 -5.86 -12.20
CA ILE A 121 17.22 -4.71 -11.41
C ILE A 121 16.74 -5.10 -10.01
N TYR A 122 16.22 -6.34 -9.86
CA TYR A 122 15.78 -6.89 -8.58
C TYR A 122 16.92 -7.49 -7.75
N ALA A 123 18.12 -7.60 -8.32
CA ALA A 123 19.22 -8.25 -7.65
C ALA A 123 19.73 -7.38 -6.49
N PRO A 124 19.94 -7.96 -5.29
CA PRO A 124 20.28 -7.20 -4.08
C PRO A 124 21.67 -6.55 -4.13
N TRP A 125 22.50 -6.85 -5.12
CA TRP A 125 23.80 -6.18 -5.34
C TRP A 125 23.71 -5.00 -6.32
N ASN A 126 22.57 -4.80 -6.97
CA ASN A 126 22.40 -3.79 -8.03
C ASN A 126 21.97 -2.41 -7.50
N TRP A 127 21.85 -2.23 -6.17
CA TRP A 127 21.46 -0.97 -5.55
C TRP A 127 22.38 0.21 -5.91
N ALA A 128 23.63 -0.05 -6.29
CA ALA A 128 24.56 0.97 -6.74
C ALA A 128 24.16 1.65 -8.06
N ARG A 129 23.26 1.02 -8.85
CA ARG A 129 22.76 1.56 -10.12
C ARG A 129 21.37 2.17 -10.00
N TRP A 130 20.71 2.02 -8.85
CA TRP A 130 19.38 2.54 -8.60
C TRP A 130 19.38 4.05 -8.53
N ASN A 131 18.52 4.67 -9.33
CA ASN A 131 18.20 6.08 -9.23
C ASN A 131 17.06 6.31 -8.21
N ALA A 132 16.65 7.58 -8.04
CA ALA A 132 15.63 7.95 -7.06
C ALA A 132 14.30 7.20 -7.21
N ILE A 133 13.85 6.91 -8.44
CA ILE A 133 12.58 6.19 -8.66
C ILE A 133 12.72 4.69 -8.40
N ASP A 134 13.91 4.12 -8.64
CA ASP A 134 14.17 2.69 -8.40
C ASP A 134 14.05 2.36 -6.90
N TRP A 135 14.55 3.25 -6.04
CA TRP A 135 14.36 3.16 -4.58
C TRP A 135 12.88 3.17 -4.17
N GLY A 136 12.05 3.97 -4.85
CA GLY A 136 10.60 3.98 -4.62
C GLY A 136 9.87 2.78 -5.22
N ASN A 137 10.36 2.25 -6.34
CA ASN A 137 9.67 1.23 -7.12
C ASN A 137 10.00 -0.20 -6.69
N ILE A 138 11.16 -0.41 -6.07
CA ILE A 138 11.66 -1.76 -5.75
C ILE A 138 11.69 -2.00 -4.25
N PRO A 139 12.66 -1.48 -3.47
CA PRO A 139 12.78 -1.83 -2.05
C PRO A 139 11.60 -1.29 -1.23
N PHE A 140 11.05 -0.12 -1.57
CA PHE A 140 9.87 0.41 -0.89
C PHE A 140 8.63 -0.46 -1.13
N VAL A 141 8.41 -0.93 -2.36
CA VAL A 141 7.31 -1.84 -2.68
C VAL A 141 7.50 -3.21 -2.03
N TYR A 142 8.72 -3.74 -1.99
CA TYR A 142 9.02 -4.96 -1.22
C TYR A 142 8.74 -4.79 0.27
N LEU A 143 9.07 -3.63 0.85
CA LEU A 143 8.75 -3.33 2.25
C LEU A 143 7.24 -3.32 2.48
N GLY A 144 6.47 -2.65 1.62
CA GLY A 144 5.01 -2.62 1.69
C GLY A 144 4.39 -4.01 1.58
N ALA A 145 4.79 -4.78 0.56
CA ALA A 145 4.34 -6.16 0.36
C ALA A 145 4.68 -7.06 1.57
N THR A 146 5.89 -6.91 2.14
CA THR A 146 6.31 -7.69 3.31
C THR A 146 5.48 -7.35 4.54
N LEU A 147 5.22 -6.06 4.79
CA LEU A 147 4.37 -5.64 5.91
C LEU A 147 2.92 -6.12 5.74
N ARG A 148 2.40 -6.14 4.51
CA ARG A 148 1.08 -6.70 4.20
C ARG A 148 1.02 -8.20 4.45
N LEU A 149 2.02 -8.95 3.96
CA LEU A 149 2.13 -10.38 4.23
C LEU A 149 2.18 -10.65 5.74
N ALA A 150 2.99 -9.88 6.48
CA ALA A 150 3.08 -10.00 7.93
C ALA A 150 1.75 -9.71 8.62
N PHE A 151 1.05 -8.64 8.24
CA PHE A 151 -0.27 -8.29 8.77
C PHE A 151 -1.32 -9.36 8.45
N LEU A 152 -1.35 -9.87 7.22
CA LEU A 152 -2.30 -10.89 6.79
C LEU A 152 -2.08 -12.22 7.54
N ALA A 153 -0.83 -12.55 7.84
CA ALA A 153 -0.42 -13.70 8.65
C ALA A 153 -0.57 -13.48 10.17
N ASP A 154 -1.18 -12.38 10.60
CA ASP A 154 -1.34 -12.00 12.02
C ASP A 154 -0.02 -11.85 12.80
N ILE A 155 1.09 -11.59 12.12
CA ILE A 155 2.40 -11.37 12.76
C ILE A 155 2.37 -10.04 13.52
N GLY A 156 2.73 -10.08 14.80
CA GLY A 156 2.76 -8.89 15.67
C GLY A 156 1.38 -8.43 16.16
N MET A 157 0.31 -9.13 15.81
CA MET A 157 -1.06 -8.79 16.24
C MET A 157 -1.31 -9.22 17.69
N PRO A 158 -2.06 -8.44 18.50
CA PRO A 158 -2.41 -8.85 19.86
C PRO A 158 -3.23 -10.15 19.81
N ARG A 159 -2.76 -11.20 20.48
CA ARG A 159 -3.55 -12.43 20.63
C ARG A 159 -4.80 -12.09 21.45
N ALA A 160 -5.97 -12.42 20.92
CA ALA A 160 -7.19 -12.39 21.70
C ALA A 160 -6.99 -13.29 22.92
N ALA A 161 -6.85 -12.68 24.11
CA ALA A 161 -6.83 -13.43 25.34
C ALA A 161 -8.20 -14.10 25.45
N ASN A 162 -8.25 -15.41 25.20
CA ASN A 162 -9.41 -16.22 25.54
C ASN A 162 -9.62 -16.02 27.04
N LYS A 163 -10.62 -15.20 27.42
CA LYS A 163 -11.15 -15.18 28.78
C LYS A 163 -11.72 -16.57 29.01
N LEU A 164 -10.90 -17.47 29.55
CA LEU A 164 -11.35 -18.70 30.18
C LEU A 164 -12.30 -18.24 31.30
N ILE A 165 -13.60 -18.29 31.03
CA ILE A 165 -14.63 -18.11 32.03
C ILE A 165 -14.42 -19.26 33.01
N LYS A 166 -13.70 -19.01 34.11
CA LYS A 166 -13.60 -19.98 35.20
C LYS A 166 -15.03 -20.20 35.70
N PRO A 167 -15.52 -21.45 35.74
CA PRO A 167 -16.81 -21.72 36.35
C PRO A 167 -16.76 -21.26 37.81
N LYS A 168 -17.75 -20.45 38.20
CA LYS A 168 -17.95 -19.99 39.57
C LYS A 168 -18.17 -21.25 40.42
N LYS A 169 -17.20 -21.60 41.27
CA LYS A 169 -17.39 -22.64 42.28
C LYS A 169 -18.23 -22.06 43.42
N GLY A 170 -19.29 -22.78 43.78
CA GLY A 170 -20.05 -22.61 45.02
C GLY A 170 -21.24 -21.69 44.88
#